data_AF-E7BBN9-F1
#
_entry.id   AF-E7BBN9-F1
#
_cell.length_a   1.000
_cell.length_b   1.000
_cell.length_c   1.000
_cell.angle_alpha   90.00
_cell.angle_beta   90.00
_cell.angle_gamma   90.00
#
_symmetry.space_group_name_H-M   'P 1'
#
loop_
_entity.id
_entity.type
_entity.pdbx_description
1 polymer ?
#
loop_
_entity_poly.entity_id
_entity_poly.type
_entity_poly.pdbx_seq_one_letter_code
_entity_poly.pdbx_strand_id
1 'polypeptide(L)'
;DSSNIEDAVIDLLNNYKKINVYFDSVLLLQPTSPFRKPETIREAVLMHKDIGYSVVSINKVYFKPSWYRTVDAQGNLCSPSIFKTIDISESEPIYKLNGAIYIATTKQLITNKSFYSD
;
A
#
# COMPACT_ATOMS: atom_id res chain seq x y z
N ASP A 1 -19.16 4.91 2.73
CA ASP A 1 -17.73 4.97 2.40
C ASP A 1 -16.98 3.70 2.76
N SER A 2 -17.32 2.59 2.11
CA SER A 2 -16.65 1.30 2.28
C SER A 2 -16.31 0.66 0.94
N SER A 3 -16.28 1.45 -0.14
CA SER A 3 -15.94 0.95 -1.47
C SER A 3 -14.43 0.73 -1.52
N ASN A 4 -14.05 -0.53 -1.72
CA ASN A 4 -12.67 -0.95 -1.85
C ASN A 4 -12.12 -0.41 -3.19
N ILE A 5 -10.97 0.27 -3.17
CA ILE A 5 -10.40 0.88 -4.39
C ILE A 5 -10.12 -0.20 -5.44
N GLU A 6 -9.73 -1.38 -4.98
CA GLU A 6 -9.48 -2.59 -5.76
C GLU A 6 -10.73 -3.02 -6.53
N ASP A 7 -11.91 -3.02 -5.90
CA ASP A 7 -13.17 -3.38 -6.57
C ASP A 7 -13.49 -2.37 -7.68
N ALA A 8 -13.33 -1.06 -7.40
CA ALA A 8 -13.54 -0.02 -8.41
C ALA A 8 -12.57 -0.13 -9.60
N VAL A 9 -11.30 -0.47 -9.35
CA VAL A 9 -10.30 -0.71 -10.39
C VAL A 9 -10.64 -1.94 -11.21
N ILE A 10 -11.06 -3.04 -10.57
CA ILE A 10 -11.46 -4.28 -11.26
C ILE A 10 -12.70 -4.04 -12.13
N ASP A 11 -13.69 -3.30 -11.62
CA ASP A 11 -14.88 -2.93 -12.39
C ASP A 11 -14.53 -2.07 -13.61
N LEU A 12 -13.59 -1.12 -13.46
CA LEU A 12 -13.09 -0.31 -14.57
C LEU A 12 -12.43 -1.18 -15.65
N LEU A 13 -11.54 -2.10 -15.24
CA LEU A 13 -10.88 -3.04 -16.15
C LEU A 13 -11.90 -3.92 -16.90
N ASN A 14 -12.92 -4.41 -16.20
CA ASN A 14 -14.00 -5.19 -16.80
C ASN A 14 -14.83 -4.38 -17.81
N ASN A 15 -15.05 -3.09 -17.56
CA ASN A 15 -15.74 -2.22 -18.51
C ASN A 15 -14.92 -1.96 -19.78
N TYR A 16 -13.61 -1.73 -19.67
CA TYR A 16 -12.73 -1.63 -20.84
C TYR A 16 -12.64 -2.93 -21.63
N LYS A 17 -12.66 -4.08 -20.95
CA LYS A 17 -12.70 -5.39 -21.59
C LYS A 17 -13.93 -5.57 -22.49
N LYS A 18 -15.10 -5.02 -22.12
CA LYS A 18 -16.34 -5.08 -22.93
C LYS A 18 -16.20 -4.38 -24.29
N ILE A 19 -15.26 -3.45 -24.43
CA ILE A 19 -14.96 -2.73 -25.67
C ILE A 19 -13.64 -3.18 -26.30
N ASN A 20 -13.17 -4.40 -25.98
CA ASN A 20 -11.92 -4.99 -26.47
C ASN A 20 -10.65 -4.16 -26.16
N VAL A 21 -10.64 -3.41 -25.04
CA VAL A 21 -9.47 -2.70 -24.53
C VAL A 21 -8.90 -3.46 -23.33
N TYR A 22 -7.59 -3.70 -23.36
CA TYR A 22 -6.87 -4.46 -22.34
C TYR A 22 -5.65 -3.68 -21.87
N PHE A 23 -5.28 -3.89 -20.60
CA PHE A 23 -4.12 -3.28 -19.98
C PHE A 23 -3.27 -4.37 -19.34
N ASP A 24 -1.96 -4.28 -19.50
CA ASP A 24 -1.03 -5.20 -18.85
C ASP A 24 -0.95 -4.95 -17.34
N SER A 25 -1.06 -3.68 -16.94
CA SER A 25 -0.86 -3.23 -15.57
C SER A 25 -1.65 -1.97 -15.26
N VAL A 26 -1.88 -1.74 -13.97
CA VAL A 26 -2.55 -0.56 -13.44
C VAL A 26 -1.60 0.18 -12.51
N LEU A 27 -1.49 1.49 -12.71
CA LEU A 27 -0.85 2.43 -11.80
C LEU A 27 -1.95 3.26 -11.12
N LEU A 28 -2.12 3.07 -9.82
CA LEU A 28 -3.01 3.86 -8.98
C LEU A 28 -2.25 5.01 -8.33
N LEU A 29 -2.80 6.22 -8.47
CA LEU A 29 -2.22 7.48 -8.01
C LEU A 29 -3.24 8.21 -7.14
N GLN A 30 -3.15 8.06 -5.82
CA GLN A 30 -4.11 8.73 -4.93
C GLN A 30 -3.88 10.26 -4.91
N PRO A 31 -4.95 11.07 -4.85
CA PRO A 31 -4.87 12.53 -4.86
C PRO A 31 -4.33 13.13 -3.54
N THR A 32 -4.37 12.37 -2.44
CA THR A 32 -3.93 12.76 -1.09
C THR A 32 -2.41 12.81 -0.92
N SER A 33 -1.65 12.58 -1.99
CA SER A 33 -0.19 12.66 -2.02
C SER A 33 0.28 13.81 -2.93
N PRO A 34 0.09 15.09 -2.54
CA PRO A 34 0.31 16.25 -3.41
C PRO A 34 1.79 16.47 -3.77
N PHE A 35 2.73 15.91 -3.02
CA PHE A 35 4.16 16.07 -3.24
C PHE A 35 4.78 15.01 -4.16
N ARG A 36 3.95 14.18 -4.81
CA ARG A 36 4.40 13.15 -5.75
C ARG A 36 5.01 13.81 -6.99
N LYS A 37 6.31 13.61 -7.17
CA LYS A 37 7.06 14.12 -8.33
C LYS A 37 6.87 13.20 -9.55
N PRO A 38 6.81 13.74 -10.77
CA PRO A 38 6.73 12.92 -11.99
C PRO A 38 7.89 11.91 -12.11
N GLU A 39 9.06 12.26 -11.60
CA GLU A 39 10.26 11.42 -11.61
C GLU A 39 10.04 10.13 -10.81
N THR A 40 9.43 10.24 -9.62
CA THR A 40 9.09 9.08 -8.77
C THR A 40 8.12 8.13 -9.46
N ILE A 41 7.18 8.66 -10.26
CA ILE A 41 6.27 7.82 -11.05
C ILE A 41 7.04 7.05 -12.11
N ARG A 42 7.95 7.73 -12.84
CA ARG A 42 8.76 7.09 -13.88
C ARG A 42 9.65 5.99 -13.30
N GLU A 43 10.31 6.26 -12.18
CA GLU A 43 11.14 5.27 -11.48
C GLU A 43 10.34 4.04 -11.06
N ALA A 44 9.16 4.24 -10.47
CA ALA A 44 8.28 3.13 -10.07
C ALA A 44 7.81 2.29 -11.28
N VAL A 45 7.48 2.93 -12.40
CA VAL A 45 7.08 2.23 -13.63
C VAL A 45 8.25 1.45 -14.22
N LEU A 46 9.46 2.02 -14.24
CA LEU A 46 10.66 1.32 -14.70
C LEU A 46 10.98 0.11 -13.82
N MET A 47 10.89 0.27 -12.49
CA MET A 47 11.07 -0.82 -11.55
C MET A 47 10.05 -1.93 -11.78
N HIS A 48 8.76 -1.59 -11.90
CA HIS A 48 7.70 -2.57 -12.18
C HIS A 48 7.96 -3.34 -13.48
N LYS A 49 8.40 -2.64 -14.53
CA LYS A 49 8.74 -3.24 -15.82
C LYS A 49 9.93 -4.20 -15.72
N ASP A 50 10.93 -3.87 -14.90
CA ASP A 50 12.14 -4.68 -14.73
C ASP A 50 11.86 -5.95 -13.91
N ILE A 51 11.13 -5.82 -12.79
CA ILE A 51 10.91 -6.94 -11.87
C ILE A 51 9.67 -7.78 -12.22
N GLY A 52 8.68 -7.22 -12.93
CA GLY A 52 7.42 -7.89 -13.29
C GLY A 52 6.43 -8.11 -12.14
N TYR A 53 6.73 -7.59 -10.95
CA TYR A 53 5.94 -7.66 -9.72
C TYR A 53 5.44 -6.30 -9.30
N SER A 54 4.50 -6.27 -8.35
CA SER A 54 3.97 -5.02 -7.82
C SER A 54 5.03 -4.11 -7.22
N VAL A 55 4.81 -2.80 -7.39
CA VAL A 55 5.62 -1.75 -6.79
C VAL A 55 4.70 -0.84 -5.99
N VAL A 56 5.01 -0.66 -4.71
CA VAL A 56 4.23 0.17 -3.79
C VAL A 56 5.12 1.16 -3.09
N SER A 57 4.65 2.39 -2.90
CA SER A 57 5.41 3.42 -2.22
C SER A 57 5.25 3.33 -0.71
N ILE A 58 6.39 3.47 -0.03
CA ILE A 58 6.52 3.33 1.42
C ILE A 58 7.24 4.53 2.03
N ASN A 59 7.03 4.74 3.32
CA ASN A 59 7.81 5.66 4.15
C ASN A 59 8.46 4.88 5.29
N LYS A 60 9.72 5.18 5.60
CA LYS A 60 10.38 4.68 6.80
C LYS A 60 9.66 5.19 8.04
N VAL A 61 9.39 4.31 8.98
CA VAL A 61 8.78 4.63 10.27
C VAL A 61 9.85 4.60 11.33
N TYR A 62 9.89 5.66 12.16
CA TYR A 62 10.64 5.61 13.39
C TYR A 62 9.72 5.05 14.47
N PHE A 63 10.01 3.82 14.90
CA PHE A 63 9.15 3.11 15.83
C PHE A 63 9.90 2.89 17.15
N LYS A 64 9.45 3.58 18.20
CA LYS A 64 9.91 3.38 19.57
C LYS A 64 8.77 2.81 20.41
N PRO A 65 8.73 1.49 20.68
CA PRO A 65 7.64 0.86 21.43
C PRO A 65 7.32 1.59 22.74
N SER A 66 8.34 2.11 23.42
CA SER A 66 8.24 2.84 24.69
C SER A 66 7.42 4.14 24.63
N TRP A 67 7.20 4.72 23.45
CA TRP A 67 6.45 5.96 23.25
C TRP A 67 4.93 5.77 23.05
N TYR A 68 4.48 4.53 22.89
CA TYR A 68 3.09 4.23 22.58
C TYR A 68 2.32 3.70 23.81
N ARG A 69 1.03 4.05 23.92
CA ARG A 69 0.11 3.62 24.99
C ARG A 69 -1.24 3.24 24.41
N THR A 70 -1.93 2.28 25.02
CA THR A 70 -3.37 2.05 24.81
C THR A 70 -4.17 2.85 25.83
N VAL A 71 -5.45 3.05 25.55
CA VAL A 71 -6.40 3.69 26.48
C VAL A 71 -7.41 2.62 26.92
N ASP A 72 -7.58 2.44 28.23
CA ASP A 72 -8.60 1.53 28.77
C ASP A 72 -10.01 2.16 28.75
N ALA A 73 -11.03 1.39 29.15
CA ALA A 73 -12.41 1.86 29.17
C ALA A 73 -12.67 3.01 30.16
N GLN A 74 -11.73 3.24 31.10
CA GLN A 74 -11.78 4.30 32.09
C GLN A 74 -10.96 5.53 31.68
N GLY A 75 -10.28 5.48 30.53
CA GLY A 75 -9.46 6.58 30.00
C GLY A 75 -8.00 6.59 30.49
N ASN A 76 -7.53 5.55 31.17
CA ASN A 76 -6.14 5.50 31.63
C ASN A 76 -5.19 5.04 30.53
N LEU A 77 -3.96 5.56 30.58
CA LEU A 77 -2.88 5.14 29.69
C LEU A 77 -2.26 3.81 30.19
N CYS A 78 -2.30 2.80 29.33
CA CYS A 78 -1.79 1.47 29.60
C CYS A 78 -0.65 1.10 28.63
N SER A 79 0.23 0.20 29.05
CA SER A 79 1.22 -0.38 28.15
C SER A 79 0.52 -1.28 27.12
N PRO A 80 0.78 -1.11 25.81
CA PRO A 80 0.17 -1.96 24.79
C PRO A 80 0.66 -3.40 24.95
N SER A 81 -0.27 -4.35 25.06
CA SER A 81 0.05 -5.77 25.22
C SER A 81 0.84 -6.32 24.02
N ILE A 82 0.58 -5.79 22.82
CA ILE A 82 1.23 -6.20 21.57
C ILE A 82 2.76 -6.03 21.60
N PHE A 83 3.29 -5.06 22.35
CA PHE A 83 4.74 -4.86 22.48
C PHE A 83 5.42 -5.77 23.49
N LYS A 84 4.66 -6.59 24.22
CA LYS A 84 5.24 -7.65 25.07
C LYS A 84 5.59 -8.91 24.29
N THR A 85 4.96 -9.11 23.14
CA THR A 85 5.07 -10.33 22.34
C THR A 85 6.01 -10.16 21.15
N ILE A 86 6.25 -8.93 20.70
CA ILE A 86 7.07 -8.64 19.52
C ILE A 86 8.40 -8.05 19.99
N ASP A 87 9.49 -8.77 19.75
CA ASP A 87 10.85 -8.27 19.94
C ASP A 87 11.23 -7.37 18.75
N ILE A 88 10.68 -6.16 18.75
CA ILE A 88 11.03 -5.15 17.74
C ILE A 88 12.33 -4.50 18.19
N SER A 89 13.46 -5.05 17.75
CA SER A 89 14.75 -4.40 17.94
C SER A 89 14.77 -3.05 17.20
N GLU A 90 15.36 -2.02 17.81
CA GLU A 90 15.50 -0.70 17.15
C GLU A 90 16.38 -0.74 15.89
N SER A 91 17.07 -1.86 15.60
CA SER A 91 17.98 -1.99 14.46
C SER A 91 17.31 -2.35 13.14
N GLU A 92 16.09 -2.88 13.13
CA GLU A 92 15.40 -3.24 11.89
C GLU A 92 14.48 -2.11 11.39
N PRO A 93 14.69 -1.58 10.16
CA PRO A 93 13.87 -0.51 9.64
C PRO A 93 12.47 -1.02 9.29
N ILE A 94 11.45 -0.42 9.91
CA ILE A 94 10.04 -0.67 9.58
C ILE A 94 9.58 0.36 8.56
N TYR A 95 8.76 -0.07 7.61
CA TYR A 95 8.18 0.77 6.58
C TYR A 95 6.66 0.69 6.61
N LYS A 96 5.99 1.83 6.39
CA LYS A 96 4.54 1.88 6.16
C LYS A 96 4.25 2.23 4.72
N LEU A 97 3.21 1.64 4.15
CA LEU A 97 2.64 2.11 2.89
C LEU A 97 2.22 3.57 3.03
N ASN A 98 2.50 4.37 2.01
CA ASN A 98 2.26 5.81 2.07
C ASN A 98 1.15 6.31 1.14
N GLY A 99 0.52 5.42 0.34
CA GLY A 99 -0.62 5.78 -0.48
C GLY A 99 -0.29 6.40 -1.85
N ALA A 100 0.96 6.81 -2.09
CA ALA A 100 1.29 7.68 -3.21
C ALA A 100 1.31 6.96 -4.58
N ILE A 101 1.78 5.72 -4.63
CA ILE A 101 1.97 4.90 -5.82
C ILE A 101 1.64 3.44 -5.47
N TYR A 102 0.76 2.83 -6.25
CA TYR A 102 0.60 1.38 -6.32
C TYR A 102 0.59 0.95 -7.79
N ILE A 103 1.46 0.01 -8.15
CA ILE A 103 1.52 -0.59 -9.47
C ILE A 103 1.35 -2.09 -9.31
N ALA A 104 0.47 -2.68 -10.10
CA ALA A 104 0.27 -4.11 -10.16
C ALA A 104 -0.11 -4.57 -11.57
N THR A 105 0.18 -5.81 -11.89
CA THR A 105 -0.33 -6.41 -13.13
C THR A 105 -1.85 -6.57 -13.05
N THR A 106 -2.54 -6.47 -14.19
CA THR A 106 -3.97 -6.73 -14.26
C THR A 106 -4.31 -8.15 -13.79
N LYS A 107 -3.42 -9.12 -14.06
CA LYS A 107 -3.54 -10.50 -13.57
C LYS A 107 -3.56 -10.54 -12.04
N GLN A 108 -2.61 -9.88 -11.38
CA GLN A 108 -2.55 -9.86 -9.92
C GLN A 108 -3.79 -9.21 -9.31
N LEU A 109 -4.25 -8.08 -9.86
CA LEU A 109 -5.46 -7.42 -9.38
C LEU A 109 -6.69 -8.32 -9.48
N ILE A 110 -6.85 -9.06 -10.58
CA ILE A 110 -7.99 -9.95 -10.78
C ILE A 110 -7.91 -11.19 -9.87
N THR A 111 -6.72 -11.80 -9.73
CA THR A 111 -6.54 -13.04 -8.96
C THR A 111 -6.55 -12.78 -7.46
N ASN A 112 -5.82 -11.76 -7.00
CA ASN A 112 -5.57 -11.51 -5.58
C ASN A 112 -6.47 -10.42 -5.00
N LYS A 113 -7.19 -9.66 -5.84
CA LYS A 113 -7.98 -8.49 -5.43
C LYS A 113 -7.19 -7.50 -4.58
N SER A 114 -5.91 -7.32 -4.93
CA SER A 114 -4.98 -6.43 -4.21
C SER A 114 -3.87 -5.95 -5.13
N PHE A 115 -3.38 -4.73 -4.86
CA PHE A 115 -2.21 -4.17 -5.53
C PHE A 115 -0.90 -4.82 -5.09
N TYR A 116 -0.86 -5.54 -3.97
CA TYR A 116 0.32 -6.23 -3.46
C TYR A 116 -0.11 -7.47 -2.67
N SER A 117 0.78 -8.44 -2.54
CA SER A 117 0.56 -9.63 -1.72
C SER A 117 1.83 -9.92 -0.93
N ASP A 118 1.67 -10.50 0.25
CA ASP A 118 2.76 -11.10 1.01
C ASP A 118 3.28 -12.37 0.33
#